data_AF-A0A933N9P0-F1
#
_entry.id   AF-A0A933N9P0-F1
#
_cell.length_a   1.000
_cell.length_b   1.000
_cell.length_c   1.000
_cell.angle_alpha   90.00
_cell.angle_beta   90.00
_cell.angle_gamma   90.00
#
_symmetry.space_group_name_H-M   'P 1'
#
loop_
_entity.id
_entity.type
_entity.pdbx_description
1 polymer ?
#
loop_
_entity_poly.entity_id
_entity_poly.type
_entity_poly.pdbx_seq_one_letter_code
_entity_poly.pdbx_strand_id
1 'polypeptide(L)' 'MSIRLEVEGGRLVAAAPDGWAEGAELDVVLADQDDDMSAEEVAELDSVLEKSLEQAATGRFTEASEFLVKLKAQRTS' A
#
# COMPACT_ATOMS: atom_id res chain seq x y z
N MET A 1 19.44 -11.34 18.00
CA MET A 1 20.15 -10.91 16.79
C MET A 1 19.13 -10.98 15.66
N SER A 2 18.92 -9.90 14.91
CA SER A 2 17.94 -9.85 13.81
C SER A 2 18.66 -9.53 12.50
N ILE A 3 18.24 -10.16 11.42
CA ILE A 3 18.71 -9.88 10.06
C ILE A 3 17.57 -9.18 9.34
N ARG A 4 17.88 -8.08 8.64
CA ARG A 4 16.94 -7.45 7.71
C ARG A 4 17.09 -8.12 6.36
N LEU A 5 15.99 -8.69 5.87
CA LEU A 5 15.86 -9.27 4.54
C LEU A 5 14.88 -8.40 3.74
N GLU A 6 15.14 -8.23 2.45
CA GLU A 6 14.23 -7.56 1.52
C GLU A 6 13.71 -8.56 0.49
N VAL A 7 12.51 -8.32 -0.04
CA VAL A 7 11.92 -9.12 -1.12
C VAL A 7 12.21 -8.42 -2.45
N GLU A 8 13.00 -9.05 -3.31
CA GLU A 8 13.28 -8.58 -4.67
C GLU A 8 12.93 -9.67 -5.68
N GLY A 9 11.99 -9.39 -6.60
CA GLY A 9 11.60 -10.35 -7.64
C GLY A 9 11.04 -11.67 -7.10
N GLY A 10 10.39 -11.65 -5.93
CA GLY A 10 9.84 -12.84 -5.26
C GLY A 10 10.88 -13.69 -4.52
N ARG A 11 12.09 -13.15 -4.28
CA ARG A 11 13.17 -13.81 -3.54
C ARG A 11 13.54 -13.00 -2.32
N LEU A 12 13.87 -13.68 -1.21
CA LEU A 12 14.45 -13.04 -0.04
C LEU A 12 15.94 -12.80 -0.29
N VAL A 13 16.38 -11.55 -0.18
CA VAL A 13 17.76 -11.13 -0.37
C VAL A 13 18.27 -10.49 0.93
N ALA A 14 19.39 -10.98 1.44
CA ALA A 14 20.11 -10.37 2.56
C ALA A 14 21.61 -10.70 2.47
N ALA A 15 22.42 -9.80 3.02
CA ALA A 15 23.82 -10.10 3.28
C ALA A 15 23.93 -11.01 4.50
N ALA A 16 24.61 -12.16 4.35
CA ALA A 16 24.90 -13.03 5.48
C ALA A 16 25.88 -12.32 6.44
N PRO A 17 25.56 -12.22 7.75
CA PRO A 17 26.50 -11.68 8.73
C PRO A 17 27.73 -12.57 8.87
N ASP A 18 28.88 -11.97 9.21
CA ASP A 18 30.11 -12.70 9.48
C ASP A 18 29.92 -13.70 10.63
N GLY A 19 30.45 -14.92 10.46
CA GLY A 19 30.47 -15.96 11.50
C GLY A 19 29.36 -17.01 11.43
N TRP A 20 28.53 -16.99 10.39
CA TRP A 20 27.49 -17.98 10.17
C TRP A 20 28.03 -19.20 9.44
N ALA A 21 27.72 -20.40 9.94
CA ALA A 21 28.15 -21.63 9.29
C ALA A 21 27.39 -21.85 7.98
N GLU A 22 28.07 -22.41 6.99
CA GLU A 22 27.43 -22.89 5.77
C GLU A 22 26.36 -23.94 6.14
N GLY A 23 25.15 -23.78 5.61
CA GLY A 23 24.01 -24.64 5.93
C GLY A 23 23.22 -24.26 7.18
N ALA A 24 23.42 -23.06 7.75
CA ALA A 24 22.58 -22.55 8.83
C ALA A 24 21.11 -22.40 8.39
N GLU A 25 20.20 -23.01 9.15
CA GLU A 25 18.75 -22.87 8.95
C GLU A 25 18.22 -21.66 9.74
N LEU A 26 17.23 -20.97 9.15
CA LEU A 26 16.66 -19.75 9.69
C LEU A 26 15.14 -19.79 9.64
N ASP A 27 14.52 -19.47 10.77
CA ASP A 27 13.10 -19.10 10.82
C ASP A 27 12.97 -17.62 10.47
N VAL A 28 12.32 -17.32 9.34
CA VAL A 28 12.06 -15.95 8.88
C VAL A 28 10.64 -15.57 9.26
N VAL A 29 10.50 -14.47 10.01
CA VAL A 29 9.22 -13.83 10.31
C VAL A 29 9.17 -12.45 9.66
N LEU A 30 7.99 -12.04 9.20
CA LEU A 30 7.80 -10.68 8.69
C LEU A 30 8.03 -9.69 9.84
N ALA A 31 8.88 -8.69 9.57
CA ALA A 31 9.28 -7.71 10.56
C ALA A 31 8.15 -6.73 10.93
N ASP A 32 7.24 -6.48 9.98
CA ASP A 32 5.99 -5.75 10.19
C ASP A 32 4.85 -6.65 9.73
N GLN A 33 4.13 -7.24 10.69
CA GLN A 33 2.83 -7.89 10.42
C GLN A 33 1.70 -6.87 10.43
N ASP A 34 1.95 -5.66 10.92
CA ASP A 34 0.94 -4.61 11.15
C ASP A 34 0.79 -3.65 9.95
N ASP A 35 1.47 -3.92 8.82
CA ASP A 35 1.16 -3.29 7.51
C ASP A 35 -0.08 -3.93 6.86
N ASP A 36 -0.69 -4.91 7.55
CA ASP A 36 -2.05 -5.36 7.28
C ASP A 36 -3.03 -4.30 7.78
N MET A 37 -3.80 -3.73 6.86
CA MET A 37 -4.90 -2.82 7.20
C MET A 37 -5.81 -3.46 8.25
N SER A 38 -6.10 -2.71 9.31
CA SER A 38 -7.08 -3.15 10.30
C SER A 38 -8.46 -3.36 9.65
N ALA A 39 -9.31 -4.18 10.26
CA ALA A 39 -10.66 -4.41 9.74
C ALA A 39 -11.47 -3.11 9.59
N GLU A 40 -11.19 -2.11 10.41
CA GLU A 40 -11.81 -0.78 10.33
C GLU A 40 -11.29 0.01 9.12
N GLU A 41 -9.98 0.02 8.88
CA GLU A 41 -9.37 0.65 7.70
C GLU A 41 -9.81 -0.01 6.39
N VAL A 42 -9.94 -1.34 6.38
CA VAL A 42 -10.47 -2.09 5.22
C VAL A 42 -11.92 -1.70 4.97
N ALA A 43 -12.76 -1.63 6.00
CA ALA A 43 -14.16 -1.24 5.86
C ALA A 43 -14.32 0.21 5.39
N GLU A 44 -13.45 1.13 5.84
CA GLU A 44 -13.42 2.51 5.34
C GLU A 44 -13.05 2.55 3.85
N LEU A 45 -11.99 1.83 3.46
CA LEU A 45 -11.54 1.75 2.07
C LEU A 45 -12.64 1.18 1.16
N ASP A 46 -13.25 0.06 1.55
CA ASP A 46 -14.34 -0.57 0.79
C ASP A 46 -15.53 0.38 0.61
N SER A 47 -15.90 1.13 1.66
CA SER A 47 -16.98 2.11 1.56
C SER A 47 -16.67 3.22 0.56
N VAL A 48 -15.43 3.72 0.54
CA VAL A 48 -14.99 4.74 -0.43
C VAL A 48 -14.99 4.18 -1.85
N LEU A 49 -14.54 2.94 -2.04
CA LEU A 49 -14.54 2.26 -3.34
C LEU A 49 -15.95 2.03 -3.85
N GLU A 50 -16.86 1.53 -3.02
CA GLU A 50 -18.26 1.29 -3.39
C GLU A 50 -18.95 2.57 -3.84
N LYS A 51 -18.77 3.67 -3.10
CA LYS A 51 -19.29 4.99 -3.48
C LYS A 51 -18.72 5.47 -4.81
N SER A 52 -17.44 5.25 -5.05
CA SER A 52 -16.77 5.65 -6.30
C SER A 52 -17.27 4.82 -7.48
N LEU A 53 -17.48 3.51 -7.28
CA LEU A 53 -18.05 2.61 -8.28
C LEU A 53 -19.51 2.96 -8.59
N GLU A 54 -20.31 3.32 -7.59
CA GLU A 54 -21.68 3.78 -7.79
C GLU A 54 -21.72 5.10 -8.60
N GLN A 55 -20.82 6.04 -8.31
CA GLN A 55 -20.69 7.27 -9.10
C GLN A 55 -20.32 7.00 -10.56
N ALA A 56 -19.39 6.07 -10.79
CA ALA A 56 -19.01 5.65 -12.13
C ALA A 56 -20.17 4.95 -12.87
N ALA A 57 -20.88 4.04 -12.20
CA ALA A 57 -22.02 3.32 -12.76
C ALA A 57 -23.21 4.23 -13.08
N THR A 58 -23.44 5.27 -12.27
CA THR A 58 -24.51 6.25 -12.47
C THR A 58 -24.16 7.35 -13.48
N GLY A 59 -22.96 7.30 -14.09
CA GLY A 59 -22.54 8.27 -15.09
C GLY A 59 -22.31 9.67 -14.54
N ARG A 60 -22.10 9.80 -13.21
CA ARG A 60 -21.86 11.08 -12.53
C ARG A 60 -20.41 11.52 -12.70
N PHE A 61 -20.02 11.75 -13.95
CA PHE A 61 -18.74 12.33 -14.32
C PHE A 61 -18.87 13.85 -14.42
N THR A 62 -17.76 14.55 -14.18
CA THR A 62 -17.62 15.98 -14.52
C THR A 62 -16.53 16.07 -15.57
N GLU A 63 -16.64 17.03 -16.50
CA GLU A 63 -15.55 17.22 -17.45
C GLU A 63 -14.28 17.67 -16.75
N ALA A 64 -13.13 17.14 -17.19
CA ALA A 64 -11.83 17.48 -16.62
C ALA A 64 -11.56 19.00 -16.66
N SER A 65 -12.02 19.67 -17.72
CA SER A 65 -11.94 21.13 -17.89
C SER A 65 -12.68 21.87 -16.75
N GLU A 66 -13.91 21.48 -16.44
CA GLU A 66 -14.71 22.06 -15.36
C GLU A 66 -14.12 21.79 -13.97
N PHE A 67 -13.61 20.57 -13.75
CA PHE A 67 -12.95 20.21 -12.50
C PHE A 67 -11.71 21.07 -12.24
N LEU A 68 -10.87 21.25 -13.27
CA LEU A 68 -9.65 22.05 -13.18
C LEU A 68 -9.95 23.53 -12.91
N VAL A 69 -11.05 24.07 -13.44
CA VAL A 69 -11.50 25.43 -13.13
C VAL A 69 -11.90 25.56 -11.66
N LYS A 70 -12.69 24.62 -11.13
CA LYS A 70 -13.08 24.61 -9.70
C LYS A 70 -11.86 24.48 -8.78
N LEU A 71 -10.92 23.60 -9.11
CA LEU A 71 -9.71 23.38 -8.31
C LEU A 71 -8.81 24.64 -8.28
N LYS A 72 -8.67 25.33 -9.42
CA LYS A 72 -7.94 26.61 -9.47
C LYS A 72 -8.62 27.70 -8.64
N ALA A 73 -9.95 27.77 -8.65
CA ALA A 73 -10.70 28.75 -7.86
C ALA A 73 -10.50 28.55 -6.35
N GLN A 74 -10.46 27.30 -5.88
CA GLN A 74 -10.19 26.99 -4.46
C GLN A 74 -8.77 27.30 -4.00
N ARG A 75 -7.79 27.27 -4.92
CA ARG A 75 -6.37 27.52 -4.60
C ARG A 75 -6.00 29.00 -4.55
N THR A 76 -6.92 29.88 -4.90
CA THR A 76 -6.72 31.34 -4.99
C THR A 76 -7.59 32.11 -3.97
N SER A 77 -8.29 31.39 -3.09
CA SER A 77 -9.03 31.93 -1.95
C SER A 77 -8.35 31.56 -0.63
#